data_AF-A0A800F7T8-F1
#
_entry.id   AF-A0A800F7T8-F1
#
_cell.length_a   1.000
_cell.length_b   1.000
_cell.length_c   1.000
_cell.angle_alpha   90.00
_cell.angle_beta   90.00
_cell.angle_gamma   90.00
#
_symmetry.space_group_name_H-M   'P 1'
#
loop_
_entity.id
_entity.type
_entity.pdbx_description
1 polymer ?
#
loop_
_entity_poly.entity_id
_entity_poly.type
_entity_poly.pdbx_seq_one_letter_code
_entity_poly.pdbx_strand_id
1 'polypeptide(L)'
;MVREMSSRDRALTAFAREEPDRVPINYLSNPGIDARLKAHYGLAANDGEGLRQVLGVDFRGVGAPYVGPKLHADIPDRTVDLWGIHRRYVEHDS
;
A
#
# COMPACT_ATOMS: atom_id res chain seq x y z
N MET A 1 -16.33 26.65 -0.13
CA MET A 1 -16.03 25.30 -0.62
C MET A 1 -14.61 25.00 -0.22
N VAL A 2 -14.34 23.84 0.40
CA VAL A 2 -12.95 23.41 0.65
C VAL A 2 -12.30 23.16 -0.71
N ARG A 3 -11.12 23.73 -0.93
CA ARG A 3 -10.38 23.59 -2.19
C ARG A 3 -9.94 22.13 -2.33
N GLU A 4 -10.24 21.52 -3.46
CA GLU A 4 -9.75 20.18 -3.78
C GLU A 4 -8.22 20.20 -3.90
N MET A 5 -7.55 19.32 -3.13
CA MET A 5 -6.10 19.20 -3.09
C MET A 5 -5.62 18.06 -4.01
N SER A 6 -4.42 18.21 -4.58
CA SER A 6 -3.74 17.06 -5.18
C SER A 6 -3.34 16.07 -4.09
N SER A 7 -3.09 14.80 -4.45
CA SER A 7 -2.56 13.81 -3.48
C SER A 7 -1.25 14.25 -2.83
N ARG A 8 -0.40 14.94 -3.59
CA ARG A 8 0.84 15.52 -3.06
C ARG A 8 0.56 16.59 -2.01
N ASP A 9 -0.30 17.56 -2.34
CA ASP A 9 -0.59 18.68 -1.43
C ASP A 9 -1.28 18.16 -0.16
N ARG A 10 -2.24 17.25 -0.31
CA ARG A 10 -2.93 16.57 0.81
C ARG A 10 -1.96 15.89 1.77
N ALA A 11 -1.00 15.13 1.24
CA ALA A 11 0.00 14.45 2.06
C ALA A 11 0.93 15.44 2.78
N LEU A 12 1.39 16.50 2.08
CA LEU A 12 2.26 17.52 2.67
C LEU A 12 1.55 18.35 3.75
N THR A 13 0.29 18.72 3.54
CA THR A 13 -0.55 19.39 4.55
C THR A 13 -0.71 18.52 5.80
N ALA A 14 -1.03 17.24 5.63
CA ALA A 14 -1.12 16.31 6.75
C ALA A 14 0.22 16.18 7.51
N PHE A 15 1.36 16.09 6.81
CA PHE A 15 2.68 16.07 7.45
C PHE A 15 3.05 17.38 8.15
N ALA A 16 2.54 18.51 7.67
CA ALA A 16 2.66 19.81 8.35
C ALA A 16 1.78 19.94 9.60
N ARG A 17 0.97 18.92 9.93
CA ARG A 17 -0.02 18.92 11.02
C ARG A 17 -1.13 19.95 10.82
N GLU A 18 -1.47 20.22 9.57
CA GLU A 18 -2.60 21.05 9.17
C GLU A 18 -3.75 20.17 8.66
N GLU A 19 -4.97 20.72 8.60
CA GLU A 19 -6.14 19.97 8.13
C GLU A 19 -6.22 19.96 6.59
N PRO A 20 -6.04 18.79 5.94
CA PRO A 20 -6.24 18.65 4.50
C PRO A 20 -7.73 18.62 4.11
N ASP A 21 -8.01 18.66 2.81
CA ASP A 21 -9.38 18.51 2.27
C ASP A 21 -10.04 17.15 2.60
N ARG A 22 -9.24 16.11 2.84
CA ARG A 22 -9.60 14.83 3.46
C ARG A 22 -8.37 14.11 3.99
N VAL A 23 -8.55 13.10 4.83
CA VAL A 23 -7.46 12.21 5.27
C VAL A 23 -6.79 11.56 4.05
N PRO A 24 -5.46 11.66 3.87
CA PRO A 24 -4.76 10.95 2.81
C PRO A 24 -4.76 9.45 3.10
N ILE A 25 -4.97 8.63 2.06
CA ILE A 25 -5.12 7.17 2.22
C ILE A 25 -4.07 6.41 1.40
N ASN A 26 -3.63 5.29 1.97
CA ASN A 26 -2.89 4.25 1.25
C ASN A 26 -3.81 3.04 1.00
N TYR A 27 -3.39 2.15 0.09
CA TYR A 27 -4.10 0.90 -0.19
C TYR A 27 -3.19 -0.31 0.04
N LEU A 28 -3.68 -1.24 0.86
CA LEU A 28 -3.07 -2.54 1.13
C LEU A 28 -4.19 -3.57 1.31
N SER A 29 -4.07 -4.70 0.65
CA SER A 29 -5.08 -5.76 0.66
C SER A 29 -4.46 -7.13 0.47
N ASN A 30 -5.23 -8.17 0.80
CA ASN A 30 -4.90 -9.52 0.36
C ASN A 30 -5.37 -9.75 -1.09
N PRO A 31 -4.88 -10.80 -1.78
CA PRO A 31 -5.23 -11.05 -3.18
C PRO A 31 -6.73 -11.25 -3.44
N GLY A 32 -7.48 -11.83 -2.50
CA GLY A 32 -8.92 -12.06 -2.65
C GLY A 32 -9.75 -10.77 -2.61
N ILE A 33 -9.44 -9.86 -1.69
CA ILE A 33 -10.07 -8.52 -1.62
C ILE A 33 -9.71 -7.71 -2.88
N ASP A 34 -8.44 -7.73 -3.28
CA ASP A 34 -7.97 -7.03 -4.48
C ASP A 34 -8.71 -7.48 -5.74
N ALA A 35 -8.86 -8.80 -5.92
CA ALA A 35 -9.61 -9.38 -7.04
C ALA A 35 -11.08 -8.96 -7.02
N ARG A 36 -11.75 -9.01 -5.87
CA ARG A 36 -13.16 -8.60 -5.73
C ARG A 36 -13.38 -7.12 -6.03
N LEU A 37 -12.47 -6.25 -5.58
CA LEU A 37 -12.54 -4.81 -5.88
C LEU A 37 -12.32 -4.53 -7.37
N LYS A 38 -11.34 -5.17 -8.01
CA LYS A 38 -11.13 -5.04 -9.45
C LYS A 38 -12.35 -5.49 -10.25
N ALA A 39 -12.93 -6.64 -9.87
CA ALA A 39 -14.17 -7.12 -10.49
C ALA A 39 -15.32 -6.11 -10.30
N HIS A 40 -15.48 -5.56 -9.09
CA HIS A 40 -16.51 -4.56 -8.80
C HIS A 40 -16.39 -3.29 -9.66
N TYR A 41 -15.17 -2.81 -9.88
CA TYR A 41 -14.91 -1.61 -10.68
C TYR A 41 -14.68 -1.89 -12.19
N GLY A 42 -14.80 -3.14 -12.64
CA GLY A 42 -14.62 -3.51 -14.05
C GLY A 42 -13.17 -3.39 -14.54
N LEU A 43 -12.19 -3.55 -13.65
CA LEU A 43 -10.77 -3.43 -13.96
C LEU A 43 -10.14 -4.77 -14.35
N ALA A 44 -9.09 -4.72 -15.16
CA ALA A 44 -8.31 -5.92 -15.49
C ALA A 44 -7.62 -6.49 -14.24
N ALA A 45 -7.41 -7.80 -14.21
CA ALA A 45 -6.81 -8.48 -13.05
C ALA A 45 -5.41 -7.92 -12.67
N ASN A 46 -4.64 -7.47 -13.66
CA ASN A 46 -3.32 -6.87 -13.48
C ASN A 46 -3.35 -5.34 -13.34
N ASP A 47 -4.51 -4.69 -13.39
CA ASP A 47 -4.63 -3.24 -13.31
C ASP A 47 -4.62 -2.73 -11.85
N GLY A 48 -3.42 -2.75 -11.27
CA GLY A 48 -3.22 -2.21 -9.92
C GLY A 48 -3.28 -0.68 -9.86
N GLU A 49 -2.95 0.02 -10.95
CA GLU A 49 -2.97 1.49 -10.94
C GLU A 49 -4.39 2.03 -11.08
N GLY A 50 -5.18 1.48 -12.00
CA GLY A 50 -6.59 1.83 -12.16
C GLY A 50 -7.36 1.64 -10.86
N LEU A 51 -7.09 0.57 -10.11
CA LEU A 51 -7.74 0.37 -8.80
C LEU A 51 -7.38 1.47 -7.82
N ARG A 52 -6.09 1.84 -7.73
CA ARG A 52 -5.65 2.91 -6.83
C ARG A 52 -6.21 4.28 -7.23
N GLN A 53 -6.41 4.53 -8.52
CA GLN A 53 -7.04 5.76 -9.00
C GLN A 53 -8.53 5.81 -8.62
N VAL A 54 -9.29 4.74 -8.89
CA VAL A 54 -10.72 4.68 -8.59
C VAL A 54 -10.99 4.77 -7.08
N LEU A 55 -10.11 4.19 -6.26
CA LEU A 55 -10.19 4.31 -4.80
C LEU A 55 -9.70 5.66 -4.24
N GLY A 56 -9.11 6.53 -5.07
CA GLY A 56 -8.56 7.81 -4.61
C GLY A 56 -7.32 7.69 -3.73
N VAL A 57 -6.50 6.67 -3.95
CA VAL A 57 -5.28 6.41 -3.16
C VAL A 57 -4.24 7.49 -3.42
N ASP A 58 -3.69 8.07 -2.35
CA ASP A 58 -2.78 9.22 -2.44
C ASP A 58 -1.31 8.82 -2.60
N PHE A 59 -0.95 7.65 -2.08
CA PHE A 59 0.43 7.19 -2.06
C PHE A 59 0.72 6.23 -3.21
N ARG A 60 1.94 6.31 -3.75
CA ARG A 60 2.53 5.34 -4.67
C ARG A 60 3.91 4.96 -4.17
N GLY A 61 4.20 3.66 -4.16
CA GLY A 61 5.49 3.11 -3.79
C GLY A 61 6.21 2.56 -5.02
N VAL A 62 7.51 2.83 -5.13
CA VAL A 62 8.38 2.24 -6.15
C VAL A 62 8.88 0.85 -5.77
N GLY A 63 8.89 0.51 -4.47
CA GLY A 63 9.15 -0.86 -4.00
C GLY A 63 10.52 -1.43 -4.39
N ALA A 64 11.57 -0.60 -4.46
CA ALA A 64 12.90 -1.05 -4.86
C ALA A 64 13.42 -2.14 -3.88
N PRO A 65 13.88 -3.30 -4.38
CA PRO A 65 14.43 -4.34 -3.53
C PRO A 65 15.77 -3.89 -2.92
N TYR A 66 16.00 -4.25 -1.66
CA TYR A 66 17.31 -4.10 -1.04
C TYR A 66 18.25 -5.21 -1.56
N VAL A 67 19.38 -4.82 -2.14
CA VAL A 67 20.37 -5.72 -2.75
C VAL A 67 21.72 -5.73 -2.00
N GLY A 68 21.77 -5.16 -0.80
CA GLY A 68 22.98 -5.13 0.03
C GLY A 68 23.20 -6.42 0.84
N PRO A 69 24.24 -6.46 1.68
CA PRO A 69 24.51 -7.60 2.55
C PRO A 69 23.36 -7.91 3.50
N LYS A 70 23.22 -9.17 3.88
CA LYS A 70 22.20 -9.60 4.84
C LYS A 70 22.35 -8.85 6.18
N LEU A 71 21.28 -8.19 6.61
CA LEU A 71 21.27 -7.35 7.81
C LEU A 71 20.86 -8.09 9.10
N HIS A 72 20.08 -9.17 8.96
CA HIS A 72 19.50 -9.91 10.08
C HIS A 72 19.67 -11.42 9.90
N ALA A 73 19.87 -12.14 11.01
CA ALA A 73 20.02 -13.60 10.98
C ALA A 73 18.71 -14.29 10.58
N ASP A 74 18.83 -15.50 10.00
CA ASP A 74 17.66 -16.34 9.78
C ASP A 74 17.13 -16.89 11.10
N ILE A 75 15.82 -17.11 11.15
CA ILE A 75 15.14 -17.80 12.24
C ILE A 75 14.40 -18.99 11.62
N PRO A 76 14.55 -20.21 12.18
CA PRO A 76 13.81 -21.37 11.71
C PRO A 76 12.31 -21.10 11.59
N ASP A 77 11.70 -21.57 10.50
CA ASP A 77 10.27 -21.45 10.19
C ASP A 77 9.74 -20.00 10.12
N ARG A 78 10.61 -19.01 9.91
CA ARG A 78 10.24 -17.59 9.78
C ARG A 78 10.91 -16.95 8.59
N THR A 79 10.23 -15.99 8.00
CA THR A 79 10.83 -15.02 7.06
C THR A 79 11.23 -13.78 7.85
N VAL A 80 12.51 -13.44 7.81
CA VAL A 80 13.05 -12.19 8.38
C VAL A 80 13.33 -11.23 7.23
N ASP A 81 12.70 -10.05 7.24
CA ASP A 81 12.93 -9.05 6.20
C ASP A 81 14.08 -8.09 6.51
N LEU A 82 14.37 -7.15 5.59
CA LEU A 82 15.46 -6.19 5.71
C LEU A 82 15.31 -5.20 6.88
N TRP A 83 14.13 -5.12 7.48
CA TRP A 83 13.86 -4.29 8.67
C TRP A 83 13.89 -5.11 9.96
N GLY A 84 14.17 -6.42 9.87
CA GLY A 84 14.15 -7.34 11.00
C GLY A 84 12.75 -7.81 11.38
N ILE A 85 11.74 -7.64 10.51
CA ILE A 85 10.38 -8.10 10.81
C ILE A 85 10.29 -9.61 10.59
N HIS A 86 9.89 -10.32 11.63
CA HIS A 86 9.71 -11.78 11.61
C HIS A 86 8.28 -12.13 11.22
N ARG A 87 8.10 -12.85 10.11
CA ARG A 87 6.79 -13.23 9.58
C ARG A 87 6.72 -14.74 9.39
N ARG A 88 5.50 -15.27 9.46
CA ARG A 88 5.15 -16.59 8.93
C ARG A 88 3.91 -16.44 8.07
N TYR A 89 3.81 -17.25 7.03
CA TYR A 89 2.58 -17.32 6.28
C TYR A 89 1.50 -17.97 7.13
N VAL A 90 0.29 -17.42 7.07
CA VAL A 90 -0.92 -17.99 7.67
C VAL A 90 -1.92 -18.07 6.53
N GLU A 91 -2.35 -19.30 6.23
CA GLU A 91 -3.34 -19.56 5.19
C GLU A 91 -4.62 -18.77 5.48
N HIS A 92 -5.20 -18.18 4.44
CA HIS A 92 -6.47 -17.47 4.52
C HIS A 92 -7.39 -18.01 3.42
N ASP A 93 -8.39 -18.79 3.83
CA ASP A 93 -9.46 -19.23 2.93
C ASP A 93 -10.17 -17.99 2.38
N SER A 94 -9.98 -17.75 1.08
CA SER A 94 -10.28 -16.47 0.42
C SER A 94 -11.77 -16.26 0.15
#